data_AF-A0A2V7EU32-F1
#
_entry.id   AF-A0A2V7EU32-F1
#
_cell.length_a   1.000
_cell.length_b   1.000
_cell.length_c   1.000
_cell.angle_alpha   90.00
_cell.angle_beta   90.00
_cell.angle_gamma   90.00
#
_symmetry.space_group_name_H-M   'P 1'
#
loop_
_entity.id
_entity.type
_entity.pdbx_description
1 polymer ?
#
loop_
_entity_poly.entity_id
_entity_poly.type
_entity_poly.pdbx_seq_one_letter_code
_entity_poly.pdbx_strand_id
1 'polypeptide(L)' 'MVGVVDNAKNLGRVVQATRPDRIVVGLAERRGRLPLYALLEARARGIMVEDAAETYERLTGKLALEALSPSSVIFS' A
#
# COMPACT_ATOMS: atom_id res chain seq x y z
N MET A 1 -9.11 11.42 -7.31
CA MET A 1 -8.19 11.07 -8.42
C MET A 1 -7.39 9.85 -8.00
N VAL A 2 -7.36 8.78 -8.77
CA VAL A 2 -6.55 7.59 -8.47
C VAL A 2 -5.32 7.62 -9.39
N GLY A 3 -4.13 7.42 -8.83
CA GLY A 3 -2.87 7.37 -9.57
C GLY A 3 -2.04 6.18 -9.12
N VAL A 4 -1.31 5.57 -10.06
CA VAL A 4 -0.39 4.46 -9.81
C VAL A 4 1.05 4.97 -9.94
N VAL A 5 1.93 4.56 -9.03
CA VAL A 5 3.33 4.98 -9.00
C VAL A 5 4.24 3.76 -8.99
N ASP A 6 4.87 3.46 -10.13
CA ASP A 6 5.71 2.26 -10.28
C ASP A 6 7.14 2.44 -9.73
N ASN A 7 7.54 3.69 -9.43
CA ASN A 7 8.86 3.99 -8.89
C ASN A 7 8.78 4.62 -7.49
N ALA A 8 9.06 3.79 -6.49
CA ALA A 8 9.10 4.17 -5.08
C ALA A 8 9.97 5.40 -4.76
N LYS A 9 11.03 5.67 -5.54
CA LYS A 9 11.90 6.85 -5.35
C LYS A 9 11.18 8.17 -5.62
N ASN A 10 10.11 8.16 -6.40
CA ASN A 10 9.33 9.35 -6.76
C ASN A 10 8.12 9.57 -5.85
N LEU A 11 7.88 8.71 -4.86
CA LEU A 11 6.69 8.78 -4.01
C LEU A 11 6.51 10.16 -3.35
N GLY A 12 7.59 10.74 -2.82
CA GLY A 12 7.54 12.07 -2.19
C GLY A 12 7.07 13.19 -3.13
N ARG A 13 7.52 13.17 -4.39
CA ARG A 13 7.10 14.14 -5.41
C ARG A 13 5.62 14.00 -5.74
N VAL A 14 5.14 12.77 -5.89
CA VAL A 14 3.72 12.50 -6.19
C VAL A 14 2.84 12.94 -5.03
N VAL A 15 3.19 12.59 -3.79
CA VAL A 15 2.45 13.01 -2.60
C VAL A 15 2.35 14.53 -2.49
N GLN A 16 3.42 15.27 -2.81
CA GLN A 16 3.39 16.74 -2.82
C GLN A 16 2.46 17.30 -3.90
N ALA A 17 2.47 16.70 -5.10
CA ALA A 17 1.68 17.16 -6.24
C ALA A 17 0.19 16.81 -6.09
N THR A 18 -0.14 15.63 -5.58
CA THR A 18 -1.53 15.12 -5.53
C THR A 18 -2.21 15.34 -4.19
N ARG A 19 -1.45 15.56 -3.11
CA ARG A 19 -1.95 15.73 -1.73
C ARG A 19 -3.03 14.70 -1.37
N PRO A 20 -2.71 13.39 -1.46
CA PRO A 20 -3.72 12.37 -1.28
C PRO A 20 -4.12 12.25 0.20
N ASP A 21 -5.38 11.93 0.45
CA ASP A 21 -5.86 11.55 1.78
C ASP A 21 -5.42 10.12 2.17
N ARG A 22 -5.08 9.29 1.17
CA ARG A 22 -4.76 7.88 1.33
C ARG A 22 -3.73 7.38 0.31
N ILE A 23 -2.85 6.49 0.76
CA ILE A 23 -1.88 5.73 -0.03
C ILE A 23 -2.13 4.25 0.22
N VAL A 24 -2.37 3.49 -0.84
CA VAL A 24 -2.52 2.03 -0.78
C VAL A 24 -1.27 1.41 -1.39
N VAL A 25 -0.62 0.52 -0.65
CA VAL A 25 0.66 -0.09 -1.02
C VAL A 25 0.43 -1.55 -1.40
N GLY A 26 0.65 -1.87 -2.67
CA GLY A 26 0.73 -3.26 -3.15
C GLY A 26 2.17 -3.60 -3.50
N LEU A 27 2.82 -4.46 -2.72
CA LEU A 27 4.16 -4.97 -3.05
C LEU A 27 4.03 -6.32 -3.77
N ALA A 28 4.37 -6.36 -5.06
CA ALA A 28 4.45 -7.63 -5.81
C ALA A 28 5.51 -8.59 -5.24
N GLU A 29 6.60 -8.04 -4.68
CA GLU A 29 7.55 -8.80 -3.87
C GLU A 29 7.80 -8.10 -2.52
N ARG A 30 7.62 -8.83 -1.42
CA ARG A 30 7.95 -8.37 -0.06
C ARG A 30 9.44 -8.05 0.16
N ARG A 31 10.30 -8.42 -0.80
CA ARG A 31 11.75 -8.14 -0.82
C ARG A 31 12.13 -6.90 -1.65
N GLY A 32 11.16 -6.27 -2.33
CA GLY A 32 11.37 -4.96 -2.93
C GLY A 32 11.74 -3.92 -1.86
N ARG A 33 12.53 -2.90 -2.23
CA ARG A 33 12.86 -1.80 -1.31
C ARG A 33 11.62 -0.93 -1.13
N LEU A 34 10.79 -1.29 -0.14
CA LEU A 34 9.66 -0.46 0.30
C LEU A 34 10.20 0.93 0.66
N PRO A 35 9.61 2.03 0.16
CA PRO A 35 10.02 3.40 0.50
C PRO A 35 9.55 3.76 1.92
N LEU A 36 10.04 3.02 2.92
CA LEU A 36 9.56 3.06 4.30
C LEU A 36 9.59 4.48 4.88
N TYR A 37 10.70 5.19 4.72
CA TYR A 37 10.82 6.57 5.21
C TYR A 37 9.75 7.51 4.62
N ALA A 38 9.54 7.46 3.30
CA ALA A 38 8.55 8.32 2.64
C ALA A 38 7.11 7.98 3.06
N LEU A 39 6.80 6.70 3.28
CA LEU A 39 5.50 6.25 3.78
C LEU A 39 5.28 6.65 5.24
N LEU A 40 6.31 6.56 6.08
CA LEU A 40 6.26 7.02 7.47
C LEU A 40 6.04 8.53 7.54
N GLU A 41 6.75 9.31 6.72
CA GLU A 41 6.53 10.76 6.62
C GLU A 41 5.13 11.13 6.12
N ALA A 42 4.58 10.36 5.18
CA ALA A 42 3.20 10.56 4.73
C ALA A 42 2.22 10.30 5.88
N ARG A 43 2.40 9.20 6.61
CA ARG A 43 1.58 8.86 7.78
C ARG A 43 1.68 9.90 8.89
N ALA A 44 2.88 10.41 9.17
CA ALA A 44 3.09 11.49 10.14
C ALA A 44 2.39 12.79 9.75
N ARG A 45 2.18 13.02 8.46
CA ARG A 45 1.40 14.15 7.92
C ARG A 45 -0.12 13.90 7.86
N GLY A 46 -0.60 12.81 8.45
CA GLY A 46 -2.01 12.45 8.51
C GLY A 46 -2.54 11.71 7.28
N ILE A 47 -1.69 11.33 6.34
CA ILE A 47 -2.10 10.54 5.17
C ILE A 47 -2.27 9.09 5.58
N MET A 48 -3.42 8.49 5.27
CA MET A 48 -3.70 7.10 5.60
C MET A 48 -2.87 6.16 4.71
N VAL A 49 -2.04 5.30 5.30
CA VAL A 49 -1.23 4.33 4.55
C VAL A 49 -1.73 2.92 4.83
N GLU A 50 -2.13 2.19 3.79
CA GLU A 50 -2.79 0.89 3.90
C GLU A 50 -2.15 -0.17 3.00
N ASP A 51 -2.31 -1.44 3.35
CA ASP A 51 -1.97 -2.56 2.48
C ASP A 51 -3.06 -2.78 1.41
N ALA A 52 -2.64 -3.13 0.19
CA ALA A 52 -3.56 -3.36 -0.92
C ALA A 52 -4.51 -4.53 -0.70
N ALA A 53 -4.05 -5.64 -0.10
CA ALA A 53 -4.88 -6.80 0.16
C ALA A 53 -5.94 -6.48 1.21
N GLU A 54 -5.54 -5.91 2.35
CA GLU A 54 -6.48 -5.50 3.41
C GLU A 54 -7.50 -4.48 2.88
N THR A 55 -7.04 -3.52 2.06
CA THR A 55 -7.93 -2.53 1.44
C THR A 55 -8.94 -3.20 0.52
N TYR A 56 -8.50 -4.14 -0.33
CA TYR A 56 -9.38 -4.89 -1.22
C TYR A 56 -10.42 -5.70 -0.43
N GLU A 57 -10.00 -6.43 0.59
CA GLU A 57 -10.89 -7.27 1.40
C GLU A 57 -11.94 -6.44 2.12
N ARG A 58 -11.53 -5.34 2.76
CA ARG A 58 -12.47 -4.46 3.46
C ARG A 58 -13.45 -3.75 2.52
N LEU A 59 -13.01 -3.31 1.34
CA LEU A 59 -13.86 -2.58 0.41
C LEU A 59 -14.82 -3.50 -0.35
N THR A 60 -14.43 -4.75 -0.61
CA THR A 60 -15.21 -5.67 -1.46
C THR A 60 -15.91 -6.77 -0.68
N GLY A 61 -15.49 -7.05 0.56
CA GLY A 61 -15.91 -8.21 1.33
C GLY A 61 -15.37 -9.54 0.78
N LYS A 62 -14.44 -9.51 -0.20
CA LYS A 62 -13.86 -10.69 -0.83
C LYS A 62 -12.45 -10.91 -0.33
N LEU A 63 -12.07 -12.16 -0.12
CA LEU A 63 -10.71 -12.54 0.27
C LEU A 63 -9.72 -12.30 -0.89
N ALA A 64 -8.56 -11.70 -0.60
CA ALA A 64 -7.50 -11.43 -1.57
C ALA A 64 -6.60 -12.67 -1.74
N LEU A 65 -7.10 -13.71 -2.43
CA LEU A 65 -6.44 -15.01 -2.54
C LEU A 65 -5.00 -14.90 -3.08
N GLU A 66 -4.74 -14.00 -4.01
CA GLU A 66 -3.42 -13.80 -4.62
C GLU A 66 -2.38 -13.20 -3.66
N ALA A 67 -2.82 -12.58 -2.56
CA ALA A 67 -1.96 -11.96 -1.56
C ALA A 67 -1.71 -12.86 -0.33
N LEU A 68 -2.44 -13.96 -0.21
CA LEU A 68 -2.31 -14.90 0.90
C LEU A 68 -1.02 -15.71 0.77
N SER A 69 -0.35 -15.87 1.91
CA SER A 69 0.68 -16.90 2.03
C SER A 69 0.01 -18.27 2.28
N PRO A 70 0.60 -19.38 1.84
CA PRO A 70 0.07 -20.71 2.17
C PRO A 70 -0.11 -20.90 3.68
N SER A 71 0.83 -20.40 4.49
CA SER A 71 0.75 -20.48 5.96
C SER A 71 -0.44 -19.72 6.55
N SER A 72 -0.81 -18.56 6.00
CA SER A 72 -1.96 -17.79 6.52
C SER A 72 -3.31 -18.47 6.26
N VAL A 73 -3.38 -19.42 5.33
CA VAL A 73 -4.59 -20.25 5.10
C VAL A 73 -4.62 -21.46 6.02
N ILE A 74 -3.47 -22.07 6.29
CA ILE A 74 -3.37 -23.29 7.11
C ILE A 74 -3.55 -22.98 8.60
N PHE A 75 -3.12 -21.80 9.06
CA PHE A 75 -3.08 -21.43 10.48
C PHE A 75 -4.07 -20.31 10.85
N SER A 76 -5.13 -20.10 10.06
CA SER A 76 -6.21 -19.12 10.31
C SER A 76 -7.28 -19.61 11.27
#